data_AF-A0A3N5NUF9-F1
#
_entry.id   AF-A0A3N5NUF9-F1
#
_cell.length_a   1.000
_cell.length_b   1.000
_cell.length_c   1.000
_cell.angle_alpha   90.00
_cell.angle_beta   90.00
_cell.angle_gamma   90.00
#
_symmetry.space_group_name_H-M   'P 1'
#
loop_
_entity.id
_entity.type
_entity.pdbx_description
1 polymer ?
#
loop_
_entity_poly.entity_id
_entity_poly.type
_entity_poly.pdbx_seq_one_letter_code
_entity_poly.pdbx_strand_id
1 'polypeptide(L)'
;MGCWPASTWRSCCSWVSCGPGICGSWEAGYLPGRREGPEMTEARRKAIVLGMDGATLDVLLPRSAPPGGRMVHVATLLARGAWGALQSTTPPFSAQAWVSMVTGKNPARHGVVDFWERSPGQPLGQRRGFVTARQIQGETLWQIAGRHGLQVGVVNVPVTYPPTPLPGYLVSGFLTPQGKEDYVYPPSLRDEILALVPGYNPDPFDPLGATKGQLVEIESWMARHEEVARHLAARYPVDLYFSVAQALDHL
;
A
#
# COMPACT_ATOMS: atom_id res chain seq x y z
N MET A 1 39.90 -12.52 9.66
CA MET A 1 40.30 -11.41 10.54
C MET A 1 39.71 -10.14 9.98
N GLY A 2 38.99 -9.38 10.81
CA GLY A 2 38.39 -8.11 10.42
C GLY A 2 36.98 -7.90 10.98
N CYS A 3 36.83 -7.95 12.31
CA CYS A 3 35.62 -7.50 13.00
C CYS A 3 35.49 -5.97 12.85
N TRP A 4 34.32 -5.49 12.42
CA TRP A 4 33.99 -4.07 12.48
C TRP A 4 33.42 -3.71 13.87
N PRO A 5 33.72 -2.53 14.43
CA PRO A 5 33.38 -2.21 15.82
C PRO A 5 31.89 -1.90 16.01
N ALA A 6 31.33 -2.40 17.12
CA ALA A 6 29.93 -2.27 17.52
C ALA A 6 29.56 -0.90 18.14
N SER A 7 30.13 0.22 17.66
CA SER A 7 29.97 1.54 18.30
C SER A 7 29.14 2.57 17.53
N THR A 8 28.54 2.24 16.38
CA THR A 8 27.70 3.19 15.61
C THR A 8 26.18 3.05 15.84
N TRP A 9 25.75 2.16 16.74
CA TRP A 9 24.33 1.90 17.03
C TRP A 9 23.85 2.45 18.39
N ARG A 10 24.35 3.62 18.82
CA ARG A 10 23.87 4.29 20.04
C ARG A 10 23.66 5.78 19.80
N SER A 11 22.62 6.14 19.05
CA SER A 11 21.91 7.41 19.26
C SER A 11 20.54 7.40 18.57
N CYS A 12 19.63 6.56 19.05
CA CYS A 12 18.20 6.72 18.73
C CYS A 12 17.26 6.12 19.80
N CYS A 13 17.78 5.84 21.01
CA CYS A 13 17.00 5.34 22.15
C CYS A 13 17.19 6.27 23.33
N SER A 14 16.47 7.40 23.35
CA SER A 14 16.37 8.23 24.56
C SER A 14 15.00 8.89 24.76
N TRP A 15 13.93 8.34 24.17
CA TRP A 15 12.57 8.82 24.39
C TRP A 15 11.58 7.68 24.64
N VAL A 16 11.89 6.81 25.59
CA VAL A 16 10.86 5.97 26.24
C VAL A 16 11.26 5.78 27.71
N SER A 17 10.89 6.72 28.56
CA SER A 17 10.71 6.46 29.99
C SER A 17 9.22 6.24 30.23
N CYS A 18 8.75 5.00 30.14
CA CYS A 18 7.44 4.62 30.64
C CYS A 18 7.51 4.54 32.17
N GLY A 19 6.82 5.46 32.85
CA GLY A 19 6.56 5.35 34.28
C GLY A 19 5.64 4.14 34.60
N PRO A 20 5.74 3.55 35.79
CA PRO A 20 4.96 2.38 36.15
C PRO A 20 3.53 2.77 36.51
N GLY A 21 2.56 2.12 35.86
CA GLY A 21 1.17 2.11 36.29
C GLY A 21 0.20 2.75 35.30
N ILE A 22 -0.34 1.96 34.39
CA ILE A 22 -1.79 1.82 34.15
C ILE A 22 -1.97 0.41 33.57
N CYS A 23 -2.16 -0.58 34.44
CA CYS A 23 -2.78 -1.85 34.06
C CYS A 23 -4.23 -1.76 34.56
N GLY A 24 -5.14 -1.41 33.66
CA GLY A 24 -6.56 -1.27 33.93
C GLY A 24 -7.35 -1.91 32.79
N SER A 25 -8.32 -2.73 33.18
CA SER A 25 -9.22 -3.54 32.36
C SER A 25 -9.95 -2.75 31.26
N TRP A 26 -10.12 -3.40 30.11
CA TRP A 26 -10.81 -2.87 28.94
C TRP A 26 -12.33 -3.02 29.11
N GLU A 27 -13.03 -1.91 29.35
CA GLU A 27 -14.47 -1.81 29.13
C GLU A 27 -14.74 -0.94 27.90
N ALA A 28 -15.69 -1.39 27.08
CA ALA A 28 -16.12 -0.72 25.87
C ALA A 28 -16.86 0.58 26.20
N GLY A 29 -16.37 1.71 25.70
CA GLY A 29 -17.13 2.95 25.61
C GLY A 29 -16.56 4.12 26.42
N TYR A 30 -15.48 4.74 25.94
CA TYR A 30 -15.21 6.17 26.06
C TYR A 30 -13.99 6.52 25.20
N LEU A 31 -14.16 7.29 24.12
CA LEU A 31 -13.01 7.93 23.45
C LEU A 31 -12.62 9.15 24.30
N PRO A 32 -11.44 9.18 24.96
CA PRO A 32 -11.07 10.32 25.77
C PRO A 32 -10.91 11.57 24.88
N GLY A 33 -11.41 12.68 25.42
CA GLY A 33 -11.50 13.97 24.75
C GLY A 33 -10.21 14.43 24.08
N ARG A 34 -10.39 15.12 22.96
CA ARG A 34 -9.39 15.82 22.15
C ARG A 34 -8.47 16.61 23.09
N ARG A 35 -7.22 16.17 23.28
CA ARG A 35 -6.18 17.06 23.79
C ARG A 35 -6.00 18.14 22.73
N GLU A 36 -6.37 19.37 23.04
CA GLU A 36 -6.13 20.52 22.18
C GLU A 36 -4.60 20.70 22.07
N GLY A 37 -4.05 20.14 20.98
CA GLY A 37 -2.71 20.47 20.52
C GLY A 37 -2.68 21.89 19.96
N PRO A 38 -1.48 22.49 19.81
CA PRO A 38 -1.33 23.87 19.36
C PRO A 38 -2.06 24.09 18.03
N GLU A 39 -2.73 25.23 17.92
CA GLU A 39 -3.48 25.68 16.75
C GLU A 39 -2.55 25.74 15.53
N MET A 40 -2.67 24.74 14.64
CA MET A 40 -1.85 24.60 13.45
C MET A 40 -2.32 25.56 12.35
N THR A 41 -1.65 26.71 12.23
CA THR A 41 -1.88 27.72 11.18
C THR A 41 -0.98 27.54 9.95
N GLU A 42 -0.14 26.50 9.88
CA GLU A 42 0.50 26.10 8.61
C GLU A 42 -0.42 25.19 7.79
N ALA A 43 -0.59 25.51 6.51
CA ALA A 43 -1.27 24.63 5.56
C ALA A 43 -0.61 23.24 5.60
N ARG A 44 -1.40 22.21 5.94
CA ARG A 44 -0.92 20.82 6.03
C ARG A 44 -0.25 20.43 4.71
N ARG A 45 1.00 19.98 4.78
CA ARG A 45 1.72 19.46 3.60
C ARG A 45 1.03 18.18 3.14
N LYS A 46 0.70 18.10 1.86
CA LYS A 46 0.13 16.91 1.23
C LYS A 46 1.24 16.00 0.73
N ALA A 47 1.02 14.69 0.81
CA ALA A 47 1.90 13.66 0.28
C ALA A 47 1.15 12.77 -0.72
N ILE A 48 1.80 12.47 -1.84
CA ILE A 48 1.31 11.55 -2.86
C ILE A 48 2.35 10.44 -3.03
N VAL A 49 1.92 9.19 -2.94
CA VAL A 49 2.71 8.00 -3.22
C VAL A 49 2.08 7.29 -4.41
N LEU A 50 2.82 7.20 -5.51
CA LEU A 50 2.42 6.46 -6.70
C LEU A 50 3.35 5.26 -6.84
N GLY A 51 2.79 4.07 -6.70
CA GLY A 51 3.48 2.83 -6.98
C GLY A 51 3.28 2.39 -8.43
N MET A 52 4.32 1.83 -9.02
CA MET A 52 4.27 1.17 -10.32
C MET A 52 4.85 -0.23 -10.13
N ASP A 53 3.97 -1.24 -10.07
CA ASP A 53 4.40 -2.62 -9.86
C ASP A 53 5.19 -3.12 -11.08
N GLY A 54 6.26 -3.88 -10.83
CA GLY A 54 7.19 -4.34 -11.88
C GLY A 54 8.01 -3.25 -12.60
N ALA A 55 7.86 -1.96 -12.26
CA ALA A 55 8.53 -0.85 -12.95
C ALA A 55 9.93 -0.55 -12.39
N THR A 56 10.86 -1.47 -12.58
CA THR A 56 12.27 -1.30 -12.18
C THR A 56 12.97 -0.16 -12.95
N LEU A 57 14.14 0.29 -12.47
CA LEU A 57 14.86 1.41 -13.10
C LEU A 57 15.32 1.10 -14.53
N ASP A 58 15.62 -0.16 -14.86
CA ASP A 58 15.92 -0.61 -16.22
C ASP A 58 14.71 -0.55 -17.15
N VAL A 59 13.49 -0.56 -16.62
CA VAL A 59 12.26 -0.30 -17.39
C VAL A 59 12.04 1.21 -17.54
N LEU A 60 12.17 1.97 -16.45
CA LEU A 60 11.81 3.39 -16.38
C LEU A 60 12.82 4.33 -17.06
N LEU A 61 14.12 4.09 -16.88
CA LEU A 61 15.17 4.98 -17.39
C LEU A 61 15.15 5.08 -18.92
N PRO A 62 15.14 3.98 -19.71
CA PRO A 62 15.09 4.06 -21.17
C PRO A 62 13.80 4.73 -21.68
N ARG A 63 12.68 4.55 -20.96
CA ARG A 63 11.38 5.14 -21.32
C ARG A 63 11.25 6.62 -20.96
N SER A 64 12.16 7.13 -20.12
CA SER A 64 12.19 8.53 -19.68
C SER A 64 13.27 9.35 -20.40
N ALA A 65 14.28 8.70 -20.99
CA ALA A 65 15.42 9.36 -21.61
C ALA A 65 15.12 10.00 -22.99
N PRO A 66 15.56 11.24 -23.27
CA PRO A 66 15.50 11.83 -24.61
C PRO A 66 16.39 11.09 -25.65
N PRO A 67 16.15 11.24 -26.97
CA PRO A 67 15.08 12.03 -27.61
C PRO A 67 13.76 11.25 -27.82
N GLY A 68 13.64 10.00 -27.36
CA GLY A 68 12.50 9.12 -27.63
C GLY A 68 11.67 8.68 -26.41
N GLY A 69 12.02 9.14 -25.21
CA GLY A 69 11.32 8.82 -23.97
C GLY A 69 9.90 9.36 -23.96
N ARG A 70 8.92 8.49 -23.65
CA ARG A 70 7.49 8.85 -23.56
C ARG A 70 7.07 9.26 -22.15
N MET A 71 7.87 8.94 -21.12
CA MET A 71 7.54 9.22 -19.71
C MET A 71 8.11 10.59 -19.25
N VAL A 72 7.63 11.67 -19.86
CA VAL A 72 8.18 13.03 -19.64
C VAL A 72 8.05 13.54 -18.19
N HIS A 73 7.00 13.14 -17.49
CA HIS A 73 6.81 13.49 -16.08
C HIS A 73 7.76 12.72 -15.17
N VAL A 74 8.02 11.44 -15.45
CA VAL A 74 9.04 10.66 -14.74
C VAL A 74 10.42 11.25 -14.99
N ALA A 75 10.75 11.64 -16.22
CA ALA A 75 12.01 12.33 -16.53
C ALA A 75 12.19 13.60 -15.69
N THR A 76 11.11 14.37 -15.51
CA THR A 76 11.12 15.57 -14.66
C THR A 76 11.36 15.24 -13.19
N LEU A 77 10.73 14.18 -12.67
CA LEU A 77 10.92 13.71 -11.29
C LEU A 77 12.35 13.20 -11.06
N LEU A 78 12.91 12.44 -12.00
CA LEU A 78 14.29 11.95 -11.94
C LEU A 78 15.32 13.09 -11.95
N ALA A 79 15.05 14.17 -12.70
CA ALA A 79 15.95 15.33 -12.79
C ALA A 79 15.91 16.25 -11.57
N ARG A 80 14.78 16.31 -10.86
CA ARG A 80 14.54 17.26 -9.75
C ARG A 80 14.48 16.62 -8.37
N GLY A 81 14.32 15.30 -8.31
CA GLY A 81 14.18 14.53 -7.09
C GLY A 81 15.41 13.69 -6.76
N ALA A 82 15.25 12.81 -5.78
CA ALA A 82 16.22 11.78 -5.44
C ALA A 82 15.73 10.42 -5.95
N TRP A 83 16.65 9.63 -6.51
CA TRP A 83 16.36 8.28 -6.99
C TRP A 83 17.59 7.39 -6.85
N GLY A 84 17.36 6.08 -6.77
CA GLY A 84 18.41 5.09 -6.65
C GLY A 84 17.83 3.68 -6.65
N ALA A 85 18.68 2.69 -6.89
CA ALA A 85 18.28 1.29 -6.76
C ALA A 85 18.03 0.96 -5.28
N LEU A 86 16.89 0.32 -4.99
CA LEU A 86 16.55 -0.19 -3.66
C LEU A 86 16.57 -1.71 -3.69
N GLN A 87 16.99 -2.31 -2.58
CA GLN A 87 16.94 -3.75 -2.40
C GLN A 87 15.52 -4.17 -1.99
N SER A 88 14.92 -5.08 -2.76
CA SER A 88 13.63 -5.69 -2.42
C SER A 88 13.76 -6.75 -1.32
N THR A 89 12.63 -7.33 -0.92
CA THR A 89 12.60 -8.52 -0.07
C THR A 89 13.23 -9.73 -0.77
N THR A 90 13.54 -10.78 0.00
CA THR A 90 14.00 -12.06 -0.55
C THR A 90 13.04 -13.17 -0.11
N PRO A 91 12.31 -13.82 -1.05
CA PRO A 91 12.24 -13.51 -2.49
C PRO A 91 11.49 -12.19 -2.80
N PRO A 92 11.67 -11.61 -3.99
CA PRO A 92 11.05 -10.32 -4.36
C PRO A 92 9.61 -10.49 -4.86
N PHE A 93 8.75 -11.19 -4.11
CA PHE A 93 7.33 -11.34 -4.47
C PHE A 93 6.54 -10.09 -4.08
N SER A 94 5.63 -9.66 -4.95
CA SER A 94 4.84 -8.42 -4.81
C SER A 94 4.15 -8.35 -3.44
N ALA A 95 3.51 -9.43 -2.98
CA ALA A 95 2.81 -9.47 -1.70
C ALA A 95 3.70 -9.05 -0.50
N GLN A 96 4.87 -9.66 -0.36
CA GLN A 96 5.76 -9.37 0.76
C GLN A 96 6.53 -8.07 0.58
N ALA A 97 6.87 -7.70 -0.67
CA ALA A 97 7.56 -6.45 -0.97
C ALA A 97 6.69 -5.22 -0.67
N TRP A 98 5.43 -5.21 -1.13
CA TRP A 98 4.49 -4.13 -0.85
C TRP A 98 4.18 -4.01 0.64
N VAL A 99 3.95 -5.14 1.33
CA VAL A 99 3.72 -5.12 2.79
C VAL A 99 4.96 -4.63 3.55
N SER A 100 6.17 -5.04 3.13
CA SER A 100 7.42 -4.52 3.71
C SER A 100 7.53 -3.00 3.55
N MET A 101 7.25 -2.49 2.35
CA MET A 101 7.31 -1.06 2.06
C MET A 101 6.30 -0.24 2.89
N VAL A 102 5.06 -0.70 3.02
CA VAL A 102 4.03 0.07 3.75
C VAL A 102 4.13 -0.06 5.27
N THR A 103 4.78 -1.11 5.79
CA THR A 103 4.94 -1.29 7.24
C THR A 103 6.32 -0.87 7.76
N GLY A 104 7.31 -0.70 6.88
CA GLY A 104 8.71 -0.51 7.26
C GLY A 104 9.33 -1.73 7.96
N LYS A 105 8.74 -2.92 7.79
CA LYS A 105 9.17 -4.17 8.42
C LYS A 105 9.62 -5.16 7.36
N ASN A 106 10.43 -6.15 7.73
CA ASN A 106 10.75 -7.27 6.84
C ASN A 106 9.68 -8.39 6.92
N PRO A 107 9.67 -9.35 5.97
CA PRO A 107 8.68 -10.43 5.91
C PRO A 107 8.53 -11.24 7.20
N ALA A 108 9.62 -11.49 7.92
CA ALA A 108 9.59 -12.21 9.20
C ALA A 108 8.92 -11.41 10.33
N ARG A 109 8.82 -10.07 10.20
CA ARG A 109 8.20 -9.18 11.19
C ARG A 109 6.76 -8.83 10.87
N HIS A 110 6.38 -8.73 9.60
CA HIS A 110 5.00 -8.47 9.20
C HIS A 110 4.20 -9.72 8.83
N GLY A 111 4.83 -10.89 8.75
CA GLY A 111 4.17 -12.19 8.62
C GLY A 111 3.72 -12.59 7.20
N VAL A 112 3.89 -11.70 6.22
CA VAL A 112 3.55 -11.97 4.81
C VAL A 112 4.82 -12.39 4.08
N VAL A 113 4.88 -13.67 3.67
CA VAL A 113 6.09 -14.28 3.07
C VAL A 113 5.83 -14.91 1.70
N ASP A 114 4.57 -14.97 1.28
CA ASP A 114 4.11 -15.56 0.03
C ASP A 114 2.71 -14.99 -0.32
N PHE A 115 2.22 -15.23 -1.54
CA PHE A 115 0.86 -14.89 -1.98
C PHE A 115 -0.22 -15.70 -1.27
N TRP A 116 0.14 -16.84 -0.67
CA TRP A 116 -0.78 -17.77 -0.05
C TRP A 116 -0.86 -17.60 1.46
N GLU A 117 -2.06 -17.70 2.00
CA GLU A 117 -2.26 -17.82 3.42
C GLU A 117 -1.58 -19.11 3.94
N ARG A 118 -0.82 -18.96 5.03
CA ARG A 118 -0.20 -20.08 5.75
C ARG A 118 -0.59 -20.04 7.22
N SER A 119 -1.04 -21.17 7.74
CA SER A 119 -1.26 -21.37 9.17
C SER A 119 -0.09 -22.13 9.80
N PRO A 120 0.23 -21.88 11.09
CA PRO A 120 1.18 -22.71 11.82
C PRO A 120 0.80 -24.19 11.74
N GLY A 121 1.76 -25.05 11.40
CA GLY A 121 1.55 -26.50 11.29
C GLY A 121 0.89 -26.99 9.99
N GLN A 122 0.59 -26.10 9.04
CA GLN A 122 0.02 -26.48 7.75
C GLN A 122 1.01 -27.30 6.90
N PRO A 123 0.60 -28.45 6.33
CA PRO A 123 1.42 -29.24 5.41
C PRO A 123 1.90 -28.42 4.21
N LEU A 124 3.12 -28.70 3.74
CA LEU A 124 3.66 -28.09 2.52
C LEU A 124 2.77 -28.42 1.31
N GLY A 125 2.50 -27.42 0.48
CA GLY A 125 1.70 -27.58 -0.74
C GLY A 125 0.19 -27.36 -0.59
N GLN A 126 -0.34 -27.31 0.64
CA GLN A 126 -1.75 -26.97 0.84
C GLN A 126 -1.96 -25.46 0.66
N ARG A 127 -2.95 -25.04 -0.14
CA ARG A 127 -3.32 -23.63 -0.34
C ARG A 127 -4.73 -23.40 0.24
N ARG A 128 -4.90 -22.37 1.07
CA ARG A 128 -6.19 -22.04 1.71
C ARG A 128 -6.89 -20.83 1.07
N GLY A 129 -6.11 -19.91 0.52
CA GLY A 129 -6.55 -18.68 -0.10
C GLY A 129 -5.36 -17.73 -0.26
N PHE A 130 -5.61 -16.56 -0.82
CA PHE A 130 -4.59 -15.51 -0.87
C PHE A 130 -4.37 -14.90 0.52
N VAL A 131 -3.16 -14.40 0.73
CA VAL A 131 -2.85 -13.56 1.90
C VAL A 131 -3.67 -12.28 1.85
N THR A 132 -4.15 -11.83 3.00
CA THR A 132 -5.01 -10.65 3.13
C THR A 132 -4.40 -9.67 4.13
N ALA A 133 -4.94 -8.47 4.21
CA ALA A 133 -4.56 -7.46 5.20
C ALA A 133 -4.70 -7.97 6.65
N ARG A 134 -5.55 -8.97 6.91
CA ARG A 134 -5.75 -9.56 8.24
C ARG A 134 -4.50 -10.26 8.78
N GLN A 135 -3.62 -10.73 7.90
CA GLN A 135 -2.40 -11.44 8.28
C GLN A 135 -1.20 -10.49 8.50
N ILE A 136 -1.33 -9.20 8.18
CA ILE A 136 -0.25 -8.23 8.32
C ILE A 136 -0.02 -7.91 9.80
N GLN A 137 1.21 -8.13 10.28
CA GLN A 137 1.63 -7.80 11.64
C GLN A 137 2.30 -6.42 11.71
N GLY A 138 1.55 -5.43 12.17
CA GLY A 138 2.03 -4.06 12.36
C GLY A 138 1.11 -3.03 11.75
N GLU A 139 1.36 -1.77 12.10
CA GLU A 139 0.66 -0.66 11.47
C GLU A 139 1.26 -0.37 10.09
N THR A 140 0.41 -0.16 9.10
CA THR A 140 0.79 0.37 7.79
C THR A 140 0.96 1.89 7.86
N LEU A 141 1.64 2.46 6.86
CA LEU A 141 1.85 3.90 6.72
C LEU A 141 0.54 4.69 6.83
N TRP A 142 -0.53 4.22 6.18
CA TRP A 142 -1.83 4.88 6.23
C TRP A 142 -2.56 4.71 7.57
N GLN A 143 -2.38 3.59 8.27
CA GLN A 143 -2.92 3.43 9.63
C GLN A 143 -2.23 4.38 10.60
N ILE A 144 -0.91 4.52 10.51
CA ILE A 144 -0.14 5.48 11.30
C ILE A 144 -0.62 6.90 10.98
N ALA A 145 -0.69 7.28 9.70
CA ALA A 145 -1.17 8.60 9.29
C ALA A 145 -2.59 8.89 9.81
N GLY A 146 -3.51 7.94 9.64
CA GLY A 146 -4.89 8.05 10.13
C GLY A 146 -4.97 8.20 11.66
N ARG A 147 -4.18 7.44 12.42
CA ARG A 147 -4.09 7.56 13.88
C ARG A 147 -3.58 8.95 14.32
N HIS A 148 -2.78 9.60 13.49
CA HIS A 148 -2.32 10.98 13.70
C HIS A 148 -3.29 12.05 13.15
N GLY A 149 -4.52 11.67 12.79
CA GLY A 149 -5.58 12.59 12.39
C GLY A 149 -5.42 13.16 10.98
N LEU A 150 -4.68 12.46 10.11
CA LEU A 150 -4.58 12.77 8.68
C LEU A 150 -5.69 12.09 7.90
N GLN A 151 -6.24 12.78 6.90
CA GLN A 151 -7.12 12.17 5.90
C GLN A 151 -6.28 11.36 4.92
N VAL A 152 -6.68 10.13 4.63
CA VAL A 152 -5.90 9.20 3.80
C VAL A 152 -6.76 8.59 2.70
N GLY A 153 -6.23 8.56 1.48
CA GLY A 153 -6.84 7.91 0.33
C GLY A 153 -5.92 6.80 -0.16
N VAL A 154 -6.40 5.55 -0.15
CA VAL A 154 -5.64 4.39 -0.61
C VAL A 154 -6.41 3.74 -1.76
N VAL A 155 -5.78 3.55 -2.92
CA VAL A 155 -6.45 3.00 -4.11
C VAL A 155 -5.58 1.94 -4.77
N ASN A 156 -6.08 0.71 -4.84
CA ASN A 156 -5.48 -0.41 -5.55
C ASN A 156 -4.08 -0.81 -5.05
N VAL A 157 -3.74 -0.49 -3.80
CA VAL A 157 -2.49 -0.96 -3.18
C VAL A 157 -2.58 -2.46 -2.89
N PRO A 158 -1.56 -3.28 -3.21
CA PRO A 158 -1.57 -4.71 -2.95
C PRO A 158 -1.77 -5.11 -1.49
N VAL A 159 -2.42 -6.26 -1.26
CA VAL A 159 -2.64 -6.86 0.08
C VAL A 159 -3.44 -5.95 1.03
N THR A 160 -4.35 -5.15 0.49
CA THR A 160 -5.22 -4.26 1.29
C THR A 160 -6.65 -4.76 1.44
N TYR A 161 -7.00 -5.92 0.86
CA TYR A 161 -8.26 -6.61 1.14
C TYR A 161 -8.19 -7.41 2.46
N PRO A 162 -9.24 -7.46 3.29
CA PRO A 162 -10.35 -6.52 3.27
C PRO A 162 -9.88 -5.13 3.74
N PRO A 163 -10.51 -4.07 3.24
CA PRO A 163 -10.12 -2.70 3.54
C PRO A 163 -10.24 -2.43 5.05
N THR A 164 -9.18 -1.90 5.64
CA THR A 164 -9.20 -1.50 7.06
C THR A 164 -9.76 -0.07 7.18
N PRO A 165 -10.69 0.19 8.13
CA PRO A 165 -11.20 1.52 8.39
C PRO A 165 -10.09 2.55 8.66
N LEU A 166 -10.20 3.73 8.04
CA LEU A 166 -9.28 4.85 8.22
C LEU A 166 -10.02 6.20 7.99
N PRO A 167 -9.49 7.34 8.47
CA PRO A 167 -10.06 8.65 8.13
C PRO A 167 -9.84 8.94 6.65
N GLY A 168 -10.88 8.79 5.82
CA GLY A 168 -10.81 8.94 4.36
C GLY A 168 -11.40 7.72 3.65
N TYR A 169 -10.67 7.17 2.66
CA TYR A 169 -11.15 6.04 1.86
C TYR A 169 -10.06 5.02 1.51
N LEU A 170 -10.49 3.78 1.30
CA LEU A 170 -9.65 2.68 0.83
C LEU A 170 -10.40 1.89 -0.24
N VAL A 171 -9.81 1.70 -1.41
CA VAL A 171 -10.21 0.72 -2.42
C VAL A 171 -9.11 -0.33 -2.46
N SER A 172 -9.44 -1.59 -2.20
CA SER A 172 -8.42 -2.64 -2.15
C SER A 172 -7.79 -2.89 -3.52
N GLY A 173 -6.62 -3.51 -3.55
CA GLY A 173 -5.87 -3.79 -4.78
C GLY A 173 -5.60 -5.27 -5.00
N PHE A 174 -4.45 -5.57 -5.59
CA PHE A 174 -3.98 -6.93 -5.85
C PHE A 174 -4.21 -7.89 -4.67
N LEU A 175 -4.61 -9.13 -5.00
CA LEU A 175 -5.03 -10.20 -4.09
C LEU A 175 -6.39 -9.97 -3.43
N THR A 176 -7.20 -9.06 -3.96
CA THR A 176 -8.63 -9.02 -3.63
C THR A 176 -9.29 -10.28 -4.21
N PRO A 177 -9.93 -11.14 -3.39
CA PRO A 177 -10.54 -12.36 -3.90
C PRO A 177 -11.67 -12.06 -4.90
N GLN A 178 -11.77 -12.88 -5.95
CA GLN A 178 -12.80 -12.74 -6.98
C GLN A 178 -14.22 -12.78 -6.39
N GLY A 179 -15.10 -11.95 -6.93
CA GLY A 179 -16.52 -11.91 -6.55
C GLY A 179 -16.82 -11.30 -5.18
N LYS A 180 -15.82 -10.75 -4.49
CA LYS A 180 -16.04 -10.00 -3.25
C LYS A 180 -16.66 -8.64 -3.54
N GLU A 181 -17.56 -8.20 -2.66
CA GLU A 181 -18.20 -6.89 -2.74
C GLU A 181 -17.69 -5.93 -1.66
N ASP A 182 -17.05 -6.45 -0.61
CA ASP A 182 -16.52 -5.70 0.54
C ASP A 182 -15.08 -5.20 0.32
N TYR A 183 -14.77 -4.76 -0.91
CA TYR A 183 -13.43 -4.32 -1.32
C TYR A 183 -13.18 -2.81 -1.12
N VAL A 184 -14.13 -2.08 -0.55
CA VAL A 184 -13.99 -0.64 -0.28
C VAL A 184 -14.33 -0.24 1.15
N TYR A 185 -13.71 0.85 1.59
CA TYR A 185 -14.06 1.58 2.79
C TYR A 185 -14.17 3.09 2.46
N PRO A 186 -15.22 3.79 2.93
CA PRO A 186 -16.43 3.23 3.54
C PRO A 186 -17.22 2.35 2.54
N PRO A 187 -18.05 1.39 3.00
CA PRO A 187 -18.81 0.51 2.10
C PRO A 187 -19.70 1.25 1.10
N SER A 188 -20.22 2.42 1.48
CA SER A 188 -21.05 3.29 0.61
C SER A 188 -20.31 3.79 -0.64
N LEU A 189 -18.97 3.76 -0.65
CA LEU A 189 -18.18 4.18 -1.80
C LEU A 189 -18.33 3.22 -2.98
N ARG A 190 -18.77 1.99 -2.74
CA ARG A 190 -18.90 0.96 -3.77
C ARG A 190 -19.91 1.38 -4.84
N ASP A 191 -21.08 1.85 -4.42
CA ASP A 191 -22.15 2.22 -5.33
C ASP A 191 -21.75 3.41 -6.19
N GLU A 192 -20.99 4.35 -5.63
CA GLU A 192 -20.40 5.46 -6.38
C GLU A 192 -19.39 4.97 -7.43
N ILE A 193 -18.50 4.04 -7.06
CA ILE A 193 -17.52 3.46 -7.99
C ILE A 193 -18.22 2.68 -9.10
N LEU A 194 -19.25 1.90 -8.80
CA LEU A 194 -19.98 1.13 -9.81
C LEU A 194 -20.87 1.99 -10.71
N ALA A 195 -21.35 3.13 -10.21
CA ALA A 195 -22.04 4.12 -11.04
C ALA A 195 -21.10 4.80 -12.03
N LEU A 196 -19.84 5.05 -11.63
CA LEU A 196 -18.81 5.61 -12.50
C LEU A 196 -18.25 4.57 -13.49
N VAL A 197 -17.84 3.42 -12.97
CA VAL A 197 -17.21 2.33 -13.73
C VAL A 197 -18.00 1.03 -13.50
N PRO A 198 -19.01 0.73 -14.34
CA PRO A 198 -19.76 -0.50 -14.23
C PRO A 198 -18.88 -1.75 -14.33
N GLY A 199 -19.04 -2.66 -13.36
CA GLY A 199 -18.25 -3.89 -13.28
C GLY A 199 -16.80 -3.67 -12.84
N TYR A 200 -16.52 -2.61 -12.07
CA TYR A 200 -15.20 -2.41 -11.46
C TYR A 200 -14.76 -3.64 -10.66
N ASN A 201 -13.56 -4.13 -10.96
CA ASN A 201 -12.90 -5.23 -10.24
C ASN A 201 -11.48 -4.79 -9.85
N PRO A 202 -11.16 -4.75 -8.54
CA PRO A 202 -9.81 -4.46 -8.05
C PRO A 202 -8.71 -5.36 -8.60
N ASP A 203 -9.02 -6.62 -8.90
CA ASP A 203 -8.04 -7.60 -9.34
C ASP A 203 -8.76 -8.70 -10.12
N PRO A 204 -8.94 -8.56 -11.44
CA PRO A 204 -9.68 -9.52 -12.26
C PRO A 204 -8.83 -10.70 -12.75
N PHE A 205 -7.52 -10.69 -12.50
CA PHE A 205 -6.60 -11.67 -13.06
C PHE A 205 -6.29 -12.77 -12.06
N ASP A 206 -6.12 -13.99 -12.55
CA ASP A 206 -5.50 -15.05 -11.75
C ASP A 206 -3.97 -14.81 -11.76
N PRO A 207 -3.33 -14.58 -10.59
CA PRO A 207 -1.89 -14.39 -10.52
C PRO A 207 -1.06 -15.59 -11.03
N LEU A 208 -1.68 -16.75 -11.27
CA LEU A 208 -1.03 -17.94 -11.84
C LEU A 208 -1.44 -18.26 -13.29
N GLY A 209 -2.36 -17.50 -13.88
CA GLY A 209 -3.02 -17.84 -15.15
C GLY A 209 -2.74 -16.90 -16.32
N ALA A 210 -1.82 -15.94 -16.17
CA ALA A 210 -1.64 -14.91 -17.18
C ALA A 210 -1.16 -15.48 -18.52
N THR A 211 -1.84 -15.14 -19.62
CA THR A 211 -1.45 -15.51 -20.98
C THR A 211 -1.24 -14.25 -21.83
N LYS A 212 -0.35 -14.35 -22.83
CA LYS A 212 0.06 -13.24 -23.71
C LYS A 212 -1.08 -12.54 -24.47
N GLY A 213 -2.32 -13.04 -24.42
CA GLY A 213 -3.50 -12.43 -25.04
C GLY A 213 -4.16 -11.31 -24.22
N GLN A 214 -3.70 -11.07 -22.98
CA GLN A 214 -4.40 -10.19 -22.02
C GLN A 214 -4.02 -8.71 -22.11
N LEU A 215 -3.13 -8.29 -23.02
CA LEU A 215 -2.67 -6.89 -23.08
C LEU A 215 -3.80 -5.87 -23.17
N VAL A 216 -4.78 -6.12 -24.04
CA VAL A 216 -5.95 -5.24 -24.23
C VAL A 216 -6.83 -5.24 -22.97
N GLU A 217 -6.96 -6.40 -22.31
CA GLU A 217 -7.72 -6.53 -21.06
C GLU A 217 -7.03 -5.77 -19.92
N ILE A 218 -5.71 -5.89 -19.80
CA ILE A 218 -4.88 -5.18 -18.81
C ILE A 218 -4.94 -3.68 -19.06
N GLU A 219 -4.83 -3.22 -20.31
CA GLU A 219 -4.94 -1.79 -20.63
C GLU A 219 -6.33 -1.23 -20.28
N SER A 220 -7.40 -1.95 -20.65
CA SER A 220 -8.77 -1.56 -20.30
C SER A 220 -8.99 -1.54 -18.77
N TRP A 221 -8.46 -2.54 -18.08
CA TRP A 221 -8.50 -2.63 -16.62
C TRP A 221 -7.77 -1.48 -15.94
N MET A 222 -6.56 -1.14 -16.43
CA MET A 222 -5.78 -0.03 -15.92
C MET A 222 -6.46 1.32 -16.16
N ALA A 223 -7.11 1.52 -17.31
CA ALA A 223 -7.87 2.74 -17.58
C ALA A 223 -9.04 2.91 -16.60
N ARG A 224 -9.77 1.82 -16.31
CA ARG A 224 -10.85 1.79 -15.31
C ARG A 224 -10.34 2.12 -13.90
N HIS A 225 -9.18 1.58 -13.53
CA HIS A 225 -8.51 1.87 -12.26
C HIS A 225 -8.08 3.33 -12.15
N GLU A 226 -7.50 3.88 -13.22
CA GLU A 226 -7.12 5.29 -13.28
C GLU A 226 -8.35 6.21 -13.13
N GLU A 227 -9.45 5.89 -13.81
CA GLU A 227 -10.69 6.66 -13.73
C GLU A 227 -11.23 6.74 -12.30
N VAL A 228 -11.30 5.60 -11.59
CA VAL A 228 -11.67 5.56 -10.18
C VAL A 228 -10.67 6.32 -9.32
N ALA A 229 -9.38 6.09 -9.50
CA ALA A 229 -8.32 6.73 -8.72
C ALA A 229 -8.37 8.26 -8.82
N ARG A 230 -8.57 8.79 -10.03
CA ARG A 230 -8.69 10.23 -10.31
C ARG A 230 -9.98 10.82 -9.78
N HIS A 231 -11.11 10.12 -9.95
CA HIS A 231 -12.40 10.56 -9.42
C HIS A 231 -12.35 10.71 -7.90
N LEU A 232 -11.84 9.71 -7.20
CA LEU A 232 -11.73 9.74 -5.74
C LEU A 232 -10.77 10.82 -5.26
N ALA A 233 -9.61 10.96 -5.90
CA ALA A 233 -8.63 12.00 -5.54
C ALA A 233 -9.18 13.42 -5.72
N ALA A 234 -10.03 13.64 -6.74
CA ALA A 234 -10.65 14.93 -7.00
C ALA A 234 -11.80 15.24 -6.04
N ARG A 235 -12.65 14.25 -5.77
CA ARG A 235 -13.87 14.42 -4.95
C ARG A 235 -13.60 14.41 -3.45
N TYR A 236 -12.61 13.63 -3.02
CA TYR A 236 -12.29 13.42 -1.60
C TYR A 236 -10.83 13.83 -1.35
N PRO A 237 -10.54 15.13 -1.16
CA PRO A 237 -9.18 15.58 -0.88
C PRO A 237 -8.63 14.98 0.42
N VAL A 238 -7.41 14.45 0.36
CA VAL A 238 -6.72 13.81 1.48
C VAL A 238 -5.37 14.47 1.76
N ASP A 239 -4.82 14.21 2.95
CA ASP A 239 -3.47 14.64 3.35
C ASP A 239 -2.41 13.67 2.80
N LEU A 240 -2.72 12.36 2.77
CA LEU A 240 -1.89 11.31 2.17
C LEU A 240 -2.69 10.54 1.12
N TYR A 241 -2.22 10.53 -0.12
CA TYR A 241 -2.79 9.72 -1.20
C TYR A 241 -1.80 8.62 -1.62
N PHE A 242 -2.26 7.38 -1.66
CA PHE A 242 -1.49 6.23 -2.13
C PHE A 242 -2.27 5.51 -3.23
N SER A 243 -1.71 5.43 -4.44
CA SER A 243 -2.23 4.56 -5.48
C SER A 243 -1.13 3.71 -6.12
N VAL A 244 -1.48 2.49 -6.58
CA VAL A 244 -0.56 1.59 -7.29
C VAL A 244 -1.14 1.24 -8.66
N ALA A 245 -0.30 1.36 -9.68
CA ALA A 245 -0.55 0.82 -11.01
C ALA A 245 0.15 -0.54 -11.14
N GLN A 246 -0.59 -1.60 -11.45
CA GLN A 246 -0.10 -2.97 -11.38
C GLN A 246 0.22 -3.61 -12.74
N ALA A 247 -0.15 -2.95 -13.85
CA ALA A 247 -0.12 -3.50 -15.21
C ALA A 247 1.09 -4.39 -15.56
N LEU A 248 2.31 -3.98 -15.21
CA LEU A 248 3.54 -4.65 -15.62
C LEU A 248 3.80 -5.97 -14.90
N ASP A 249 3.20 -6.21 -13.73
CA ASP A 249 3.33 -7.48 -13.00
C ASP A 249 2.52 -8.60 -13.68
N HIS A 250 1.67 -8.26 -14.66
CA HIS A 250 0.86 -9.19 -15.45
C HIS A 250 1.39 -9.42 -16.88
N LEU A 251 2.56 -8.86 -17.24
CA LEU A 251 3.16 -8.94 -18.59
C LEU A 251 4.28 -9.99 -18.68
#